data_AF-A0AAD7DU64-F1
#
_entry.id   AF-A0AAD7DU64-F1
#
_cell.length_a   1.000
_cell.length_b   1.000
_cell.length_c   1.000
_cell.angle_alpha   90.00
_cell.angle_beta   90.00
_cell.angle_gamma   90.00
#
_symmetry.space_group_name_H-M   'P 1'
#
loop_
_entity.id
_entity.type
_entity.pdbx_description
1 polymer ?
#
loop_
_entity_poly.entity_id
_entity_poly.type
_entity_poly.pdbx_seq_one_letter_code
_entity_poly.pdbx_strand_id
1 'polypeptide(L)'
;MVLRRAARTLPAMQPSAYQSLLQYATLAASTTKELAVSQGIPFLGTTAALSQAIFKSIEARSIKSDTADWMKMIEQIHEILCAIISLYSTSETDGVLPPAILYDIAKFTETLQRIYTFVKGQQGMGKIKRLFKHLDHASRLAACRDELQHAIAMFSVHTNMSVTTKISELEKDAKQRHEELLELIATHPELTNSEHSVSVGNWDLIKPR
;
A
#
# COMPACT_ATOMS: atom_id res chain seq x y z
N MET A 1 -29.87 36.97 28.36
CA MET A 1 -29.64 36.29 27.07
C MET A 1 -28.16 35.85 27.03
N VAL A 2 -27.88 34.59 27.36
CA VAL A 2 -26.50 34.04 27.44
C VAL A 2 -26.32 33.06 26.30
N LEU A 3 -25.54 33.44 25.28
CA LEU A 3 -25.16 32.56 24.17
C LEU A 3 -24.06 31.60 24.66
N ARG A 4 -24.45 30.37 25.02
CA ARG A 4 -23.53 29.25 25.22
C ARG A 4 -22.99 28.80 23.86
N ARG A 5 -21.72 29.11 23.57
CA ARG A 5 -20.96 28.47 22.48
C ARG A 5 -20.73 27.00 22.83
N ALA A 6 -21.35 26.11 22.06
CA ALA A 6 -21.01 24.70 22.07
C ALA A 6 -19.61 24.51 21.48
N ALA A 7 -18.63 24.24 22.34
CA ALA A 7 -17.35 23.70 21.91
C ALA A 7 -17.59 22.28 21.37
N ARG A 8 -17.47 22.11 20.05
CA ARG A 8 -17.34 20.79 19.44
C ARG A 8 -16.00 20.21 19.89
N THR A 9 -16.03 19.42 20.95
CA THR A 9 -14.93 18.50 21.29
C THR A 9 -14.87 17.43 20.22
N LEU A 10 -13.83 17.48 19.39
CA LEU A 10 -13.44 16.35 18.54
C LEU A 10 -13.21 15.13 19.43
N PRO A 11 -13.67 13.93 19.04
CA PRO A 11 -13.46 12.73 19.84
C PRO A 11 -11.95 12.47 19.95
N ALA A 12 -11.47 12.33 21.19
CA ALA A 12 -10.11 11.86 21.46
C ALA A 12 -9.95 10.49 20.81
N MET A 13 -9.26 10.47 19.67
CA MET A 13 -9.00 9.28 18.87
C MET A 13 -8.25 8.27 19.73
N GLN A 14 -8.78 7.04 19.83
CA GLN A 14 -8.25 6.04 20.75
C GLN A 14 -6.79 5.69 20.39
N PRO A 15 -5.90 5.53 21.38
CA PRO A 15 -4.50 5.15 21.19
C PRO A 15 -4.26 3.91 20.31
N SER A 16 -5.27 3.04 20.17
CA SER A 16 -5.23 1.80 19.40
C SER A 16 -5.05 2.01 17.90
N ALA A 17 -5.78 2.96 17.28
CA ALA A 17 -5.75 3.13 15.82
C ALA A 17 -4.41 3.66 15.31
N TYR A 18 -3.81 4.60 16.06
CA TYR A 18 -2.47 5.12 15.76
C TYR A 18 -1.40 4.03 15.82
N GLN A 19 -1.46 3.19 16.86
CA GLN A 19 -0.51 2.11 17.05
C GLN A 19 -0.65 1.04 15.97
N SER A 20 -1.88 0.69 15.59
CA SER A 20 -2.14 -0.22 14.46
C SER A 20 -1.59 0.34 13.15
N LEU A 21 -1.84 1.62 12.83
CA LEU A 21 -1.32 2.24 11.62
C LEU A 21 0.21 2.21 11.57
N LEU A 22 0.88 2.55 12.67
CA LEU A 22 2.34 2.47 12.75
C LEU A 22 2.87 1.05 12.56
N GLN A 23 2.19 0.04 13.10
CA GLN A 23 2.55 -1.36 12.92
C GLN A 23 2.43 -1.77 11.45
N TYR A 24 1.30 -1.47 10.79
CA TYR A 24 1.11 -1.78 9.37
C TYR A 24 2.11 -1.04 8.48
N ALA A 25 2.34 0.25 8.73
CA ALA A 25 3.35 1.05 8.04
C ALA A 25 4.75 0.47 8.20
N THR A 26 5.12 0.05 9.42
CA THR A 26 6.42 -0.57 9.70
C THR A 26 6.56 -1.93 9.01
N LEU A 27 5.48 -2.73 8.97
CA LEU A 27 5.45 -3.99 8.25
C LEU A 27 5.66 -3.76 6.75
N ALA A 28 4.91 -2.85 6.13
CA ALA A 28 5.05 -2.50 4.72
C ALA A 28 6.48 -2.04 4.39
N ALA A 29 7.09 -1.19 5.23
CA ALA A 29 8.47 -0.77 5.05
C ALA A 29 9.47 -1.94 5.19
N SER A 30 9.22 -2.89 6.08
CA SER A 30 10.04 -4.09 6.24
C SER A 30 9.93 -5.03 5.04
N THR A 31 8.72 -5.28 4.55
CA THR A 31 8.48 -6.05 3.32
C THR A 31 9.14 -5.37 2.11
N THR A 32 9.06 -4.03 2.02
CA THR A 32 9.75 -3.24 0.99
C THR A 32 11.27 -3.43 1.04
N LYS A 33 11.84 -3.53 2.25
CA LYS A 33 13.27 -3.81 2.44
C LYS A 33 13.64 -5.22 1.99
N GLU A 34 12.80 -6.21 2.30
CA GLU A 34 13.01 -7.60 1.86
C GLU A 34 12.94 -7.72 0.33
N LEU A 35 11.98 -7.04 -0.29
CA LEU A 35 11.89 -6.91 -1.75
C LEU A 35 13.16 -6.28 -2.34
N ALA A 36 13.71 -5.25 -1.69
CA ALA A 36 14.94 -4.61 -2.16
C ALA A 36 16.12 -5.59 -2.21
N VAL A 37 16.21 -6.48 -1.21
CA VAL A 37 17.25 -7.51 -1.14
C VAL A 37 17.00 -8.60 -2.18
N SER A 38 15.77 -9.10 -2.31
CA SER A 38 15.46 -10.19 -3.24
C SER A 38 15.61 -9.77 -4.71
N GLN A 39 15.24 -8.54 -5.05
CA GLN A 39 15.31 -8.01 -6.40
C GLN A 39 16.67 -7.35 -6.73
N GLY A 40 17.54 -7.16 -5.74
CA GLY A 40 18.83 -6.48 -5.94
C GLY A 40 18.68 -4.99 -6.28
N ILE A 41 17.69 -4.31 -5.70
CA ILE A 41 17.29 -2.94 -6.04
C ILE A 41 17.66 -1.97 -4.90
N PRO A 42 18.79 -1.24 -5.00
CA PRO A 42 19.31 -0.47 -3.86
C PRO A 42 18.40 0.68 -3.40
N PHE A 43 17.74 1.37 -4.34
CA PHE A 43 16.88 2.52 -4.04
C PHE A 43 15.64 2.14 -3.22
N LEU A 44 15.15 0.92 -3.40
CA LEU A 44 14.03 0.39 -2.62
C LEU A 44 14.44 0.18 -1.15
N GLY A 45 15.69 -0.25 -0.93
CA GLY A 45 16.27 -0.37 0.41
C GLY A 45 16.37 0.99 1.11
N THR A 46 16.78 2.04 0.39
CA THR A 46 16.80 3.41 0.91
C THR A 46 15.40 3.91 1.25
N THR A 47 14.42 3.65 0.39
CA THR A 47 13.01 4.01 0.59
C THR A 47 12.45 3.38 1.87
N ALA A 48 12.69 2.07 2.06
CA ALA A 48 12.30 1.36 3.25
C ALA A 48 12.97 1.91 4.52
N ALA A 49 14.28 2.14 4.47
CA ALA A 49 15.05 2.65 5.61
C ALA A 49 14.59 4.04 6.04
N LEU A 50 14.35 4.95 5.08
CA LEU A 50 13.83 6.29 5.35
C LEU A 50 12.43 6.23 5.97
N SER A 51 11.55 5.40 5.43
CA SER A 51 10.19 5.22 5.97
C SER A 51 10.22 4.75 7.42
N GLN A 52 11.00 3.71 7.73
CA GLN A 52 11.17 3.22 9.11
C GLN A 52 11.75 4.29 10.04
N ALA A 53 12.72 5.07 9.56
CA ALA A 53 13.33 6.14 10.35
C ALA A 53 12.33 7.27 10.66
N ILE A 54 11.45 7.61 9.72
CA ILE A 54 10.34 8.55 9.92
C ILE A 54 9.37 7.99 10.97
N PHE A 55 8.90 6.75 10.83
CA PHE A 55 7.93 6.15 11.75
C PHE A 55 8.46 6.12 13.19
N LYS A 56 9.70 5.64 13.39
CA LYS A 56 10.35 5.66 14.71
C LYS A 56 10.49 7.07 15.28
N SER A 57 10.80 8.03 14.43
CA SER A 57 10.97 9.43 14.85
C SER A 57 9.66 10.09 15.24
N ILE A 58 8.56 9.73 14.58
CA ILE A 58 7.21 10.19 14.94
C ILE A 58 6.74 9.47 16.22
N GLU A 59 6.95 8.16 16.34
CA GLU A 59 6.59 7.38 17.53
C GLU A 59 7.28 7.88 18.81
N ALA A 60 8.60 8.13 18.74
CA ALA A 60 9.36 8.67 19.88
C ALA A 60 8.91 10.07 20.30
N ARG A 61 8.26 10.80 19.39
CA ARG A 61 7.71 12.13 19.64
C ARG A 61 6.29 11.90 20.12
N SER A 62 6.07 11.86 21.44
CA SER A 62 4.71 11.83 22.03
C SER A 62 3.97 13.16 21.71
N ILE A 63 3.53 13.32 20.46
CA ILE A 63 2.98 14.54 19.89
C ILE A 63 1.52 14.64 20.36
N LYS A 64 1.29 15.41 21.42
CA LYS A 64 -0.05 15.72 21.94
C LYS A 64 -0.77 16.85 21.17
N SER A 65 -0.13 17.49 20.19
CA SER A 65 -0.62 18.74 19.57
C SER A 65 -0.76 18.74 18.04
N ASP A 66 -0.27 17.72 17.34
CA ASP A 66 -0.16 17.71 15.87
C ASP A 66 -0.34 16.29 15.28
N THR A 67 -1.00 15.42 16.05
CA THR A 67 -1.04 13.97 15.79
C THR A 67 -1.72 13.65 14.47
N ALA A 68 -2.76 14.40 14.10
CA ALA A 68 -3.56 14.14 12.90
C ALA A 68 -2.75 14.30 11.58
N ASP A 69 -1.93 15.35 11.47
CA ASP A 69 -1.15 15.59 10.26
C ASP A 69 -0.04 14.56 10.07
N TRP A 70 0.61 14.15 11.16
CA TRP A 70 1.60 13.06 11.12
C TRP A 70 0.96 11.70 10.82
N MET A 71 -0.24 11.45 11.37
CA MET A 71 -0.99 10.24 11.06
C MET A 71 -1.33 10.15 9.58
N LYS A 72 -1.87 11.23 9.01
CA LYS A 72 -2.18 11.29 7.58
C LYS A 72 -0.92 11.07 6.73
N MET A 73 0.22 11.65 7.15
CA MET A 73 1.49 11.42 6.46
C MET A 73 1.94 9.95 6.53
N ILE A 74 1.82 9.30 7.69
CA ILE A 74 2.13 7.87 7.84
C ILE A 74 1.22 7.02 6.95
N GLU A 75 -0.08 7.33 6.92
CA GLU A 75 -1.06 6.67 6.07
C GLU A 75 -0.69 6.79 4.59
N GLN A 76 -0.36 7.99 4.12
CA GLN A 76 0.08 8.22 2.75
C GLN A 76 1.36 7.45 2.40
N ILE A 77 2.35 7.43 3.28
CA ILE A 77 3.60 6.66 3.09
C ILE A 77 3.27 5.16 3.03
N HIS A 78 2.43 4.67 3.93
CA HIS A 78 1.99 3.28 3.96
C HIS A 78 1.28 2.86 2.67
N GLU A 79 0.31 3.66 2.18
CA GLU A 79 -0.39 3.41 0.93
C GLU A 79 0.57 3.28 -0.25
N ILE A 80 1.54 4.20 -0.36
CA ILE A 80 2.55 4.16 -1.42
C ILE A 80 3.41 2.90 -1.30
N LEU A 81 3.88 2.54 -0.10
CA LEU A 81 4.65 1.32 0.12
C LEU A 81 3.86 0.06 -0.27
N CYS A 82 2.58 -0.02 0.09
CA CYS A 82 1.71 -1.11 -0.32
C CYS A 82 1.57 -1.18 -1.84
N ALA A 83 1.36 -0.05 -2.52
CA ALA A 83 1.29 -0.02 -3.97
C ALA A 83 2.59 -0.51 -4.63
N ILE A 84 3.75 -0.11 -4.10
CA ILE A 84 5.05 -0.61 -4.55
C ILE A 84 5.14 -2.13 -4.39
N ILE A 85 4.78 -2.66 -3.21
CA ILE A 85 4.77 -4.12 -2.95
C ILE A 85 3.85 -4.85 -3.93
N SER A 86 2.65 -4.32 -4.18
CA SER A 86 1.69 -4.89 -5.11
C SER A 86 2.25 -4.92 -6.53
N LEU A 87 2.86 -3.83 -7.01
CA LEU A 87 3.47 -3.75 -8.33
C LEU A 87 4.54 -4.83 -8.53
N TYR A 88 5.41 -5.04 -7.55
CA TYR A 88 6.41 -6.13 -7.61
C TYR A 88 5.78 -7.52 -7.53
N SER A 89 4.72 -7.70 -6.76
CA SER A 89 4.03 -8.99 -6.62
C SER A 89 3.25 -9.37 -7.88
N THR A 90 2.84 -8.37 -8.67
CA THR A 90 2.15 -8.55 -9.95
C THR A 90 3.10 -8.64 -11.14
N SER A 91 4.37 -8.27 -11.02
CA SER A 91 5.28 -8.27 -12.18
C SER A 91 5.61 -9.69 -12.65
N GLU A 92 5.22 -10.03 -13.88
CA GLU A 92 5.50 -11.36 -14.47
C GLU A 92 6.93 -11.46 -15.02
N THR A 93 7.55 -10.33 -15.33
CA THR A 93 8.92 -10.23 -15.83
C THR A 93 9.91 -10.16 -14.68
N ASP A 94 10.36 -11.29 -14.14
CA ASP A 94 11.50 -11.44 -13.20
C ASP A 94 11.72 -10.27 -12.20
N GLY A 95 10.63 -9.68 -11.68
CA GLY A 95 10.67 -8.51 -10.79
C GLY A 95 11.19 -7.18 -11.38
N VAL A 96 11.32 -7.05 -12.70
CA VAL A 96 11.74 -5.82 -13.38
C VAL A 96 10.55 -4.88 -13.59
N LEU A 97 10.51 -3.78 -12.84
CA LEU A 97 9.50 -2.73 -13.03
C LEU A 97 9.78 -1.84 -14.24
N PRO A 98 8.74 -1.30 -14.90
CA PRO A 98 8.88 -0.29 -15.95
C PRO A 98 9.66 0.96 -15.49
N PRO A 99 10.45 1.60 -16.36
CA PRO A 99 11.24 2.80 -16.01
C PRO A 99 10.43 3.94 -15.40
N ALA A 100 9.18 4.13 -15.84
CA ALA A 100 8.29 5.15 -15.30
C ALA A 100 7.99 4.92 -13.80
N ILE A 101 7.75 3.66 -13.41
CA ILE A 101 7.50 3.31 -12.01
C ILE A 101 8.76 3.50 -11.17
N LEU A 102 9.92 3.13 -11.71
CA LEU A 102 11.21 3.34 -11.02
C LEU A 102 11.49 4.83 -10.76
N TYR A 103 11.16 5.68 -11.73
CA TYR A 103 11.26 7.13 -11.57
C TYR A 103 10.32 7.67 -10.48
N ASP A 104 9.08 7.18 -10.43
CA ASP A 104 8.12 7.56 -9.39
C ASP A 104 8.56 7.09 -7.99
N ILE A 105 9.16 5.90 -7.89
CA ILE A 105 9.79 5.41 -6.65
C ILE A 105 10.92 6.35 -6.23
N ALA A 106 11.80 6.74 -7.15
CA ALA A 106 12.92 7.65 -6.85
C ALA A 106 12.43 9.01 -6.31
N LYS A 107 11.42 9.61 -6.96
CA LYS A 107 10.77 10.83 -6.48
C LYS A 107 10.17 10.68 -5.09
N PHE A 108 9.55 9.54 -4.83
CA PHE A 108 9.04 9.22 -3.50
C PHE A 108 10.17 9.13 -2.48
N THR A 109 11.30 8.47 -2.80
CA THR A 109 12.49 8.43 -1.94
C THR A 109 13.01 9.82 -1.59
N GLU A 110 13.10 10.72 -2.56
CA GLU A 110 13.52 12.12 -2.34
C GLU A 110 12.54 12.87 -1.41
N THR A 111 11.25 12.60 -1.56
CA THR A 111 10.19 13.16 -0.70
C THR A 111 10.35 12.64 0.74
N LEU A 112 10.58 11.34 0.92
CA LEU A 112 10.88 10.75 2.23
C LEU A 112 12.14 11.34 2.86
N GLN A 113 13.19 11.58 2.08
CA GLN A 113 14.43 12.17 2.58
C GLN A 113 14.20 13.60 3.11
N ARG A 114 13.36 14.39 2.44
CA ARG A 114 12.98 15.74 2.89
C ARG A 114 12.15 15.68 4.17
N ILE A 115 11.17 14.78 4.24
CA ILE A 115 10.36 14.53 5.45
C ILE A 115 11.27 14.10 6.61
N TYR A 116 12.16 13.14 6.40
CA TYR A 116 13.07 12.66 7.42
C TYR A 116 14.00 13.77 7.94
N THR A 117 14.58 14.56 7.03
CA THR A 117 15.43 15.71 7.38
C THR A 117 14.66 16.72 8.22
N PHE A 118 13.39 16.97 7.87
CA PHE A 118 12.51 17.83 8.64
C PHE A 118 12.24 17.28 10.04
N VAL A 119 11.84 16.00 10.15
CA VAL A 119 11.53 15.35 11.43
C VAL A 119 12.77 15.32 12.34
N LYS A 120 13.94 14.99 11.79
CA LYS A 120 15.21 14.99 12.51
C LYS A 120 15.61 16.40 12.97
N GLY A 121 15.45 17.41 12.10
CA GLY A 121 15.73 18.81 12.46
C GLY A 121 14.90 19.29 13.65
N GLN A 122 13.70 18.74 13.84
CA GLN A 122 12.80 19.07 14.94
C GLN A 122 13.17 18.39 16.27
N GLN A 123 13.96 17.30 16.23
CA GLN A 123 14.50 16.61 17.40
C GLN A 123 15.68 17.42 17.95
N GLY A 124 15.49 18.13 19.07
CA GLY A 124 16.53 18.93 19.72
C GLY A 124 16.38 20.44 19.61
N MET A 125 15.39 20.97 18.87
CA MET A 125 15.10 22.41 18.91
C MET A 125 14.29 22.78 20.17
N GLY A 126 14.80 23.74 20.94
CA GLY A 126 14.08 24.36 22.05
C GLY A 126 12.80 25.08 21.59
N LYS A 127 11.83 25.24 22.50
CA LYS A 127 10.47 25.75 22.22
C LYS A 127 10.46 27.10 21.46
N ILE A 128 11.41 27.98 21.77
CA ILE A 128 11.51 29.33 21.15
C ILE A 128 12.01 29.24 19.70
N LYS A 129 13.06 28.45 19.42
CA LYS A 129 13.54 28.20 18.04
C LYS A 129 12.48 27.51 17.18
N ARG A 130 11.64 26.68 17.81
CA ARG A 130 10.52 25.99 17.14
C ARG A 130 9.42 26.96 16.67
N LEU A 131 9.16 28.03 17.44
CA LEU A 131 8.19 29.08 17.06
C LEU A 131 8.71 29.94 15.89
N PHE A 132 9.97 30.38 15.92
CA PHE A 132 10.53 31.22 14.84
C PHE A 132 10.65 30.51 13.50
N LYS A 133 10.88 29.19 13.49
CA LYS A 133 10.93 28.41 12.26
C LYS A 133 9.58 27.87 11.79
N HIS A 134 8.50 28.08 12.54
CA HIS A 134 7.21 27.43 12.28
C HIS A 134 6.58 27.83 10.93
N LEU A 135 6.82 29.06 10.47
CA LEU A 135 6.32 29.59 9.19
C LEU A 135 7.03 28.95 7.98
N ASP A 136 8.36 28.91 7.97
CA ASP A 136 9.14 28.23 6.93
C ASP A 136 8.98 26.70 6.95
N HIS A 137 8.59 26.16 8.10
CA HIS A 137 8.39 24.73 8.28
C HIS A 137 7.01 24.25 7.80
N ALA A 138 5.97 25.06 7.98
CA ALA A 138 4.64 24.75 7.50
C ALA A 138 4.59 24.66 5.96
N SER A 139 5.24 25.58 5.25
CA SER A 139 5.29 25.57 3.78
C SER A 139 6.02 24.36 3.22
N ARG A 140 7.15 23.96 3.82
CA ARG A 140 7.92 22.78 3.41
C ARG A 140 7.17 21.48 3.65
N LEU A 141 6.48 21.37 4.78
CA LEU A 141 5.69 20.17 5.10
C LEU A 141 4.46 20.06 4.19
N ALA A 142 3.82 21.20 3.88
CA ALA A 142 2.74 21.25 2.91
C ALA A 142 3.20 20.77 1.52
N ALA A 143 4.36 21.24 1.04
CA ALA A 143 4.93 20.78 -0.22
C ALA A 143 5.20 19.27 -0.22
N CYS A 144 5.77 18.71 0.86
CA CYS A 144 5.99 17.26 0.96
C CYS A 144 4.66 16.49 0.93
N ARG A 145 3.61 17.03 1.54
CA ARG A 145 2.27 16.40 1.55
C ARG A 145 1.65 16.42 0.15
N ASP A 146 1.80 17.50 -0.58
CA ASP A 146 1.28 17.61 -1.95
C ASP A 146 2.02 16.64 -2.89
N GLU A 147 3.32 16.45 -2.67
CA GLU A 147 4.12 15.44 -3.39
C GLU A 147 3.73 14.01 -3.02
N LEU A 148 3.46 13.71 -1.75
CA LEU A 148 2.92 12.42 -1.34
C LEU A 148 1.55 12.15 -1.98
N GLN A 149 0.68 13.16 -2.02
CA GLN A 149 -0.63 13.04 -2.66
C GLN A 149 -0.49 12.78 -4.17
N HIS A 150 0.45 13.45 -4.83
CA HIS A 150 0.76 13.21 -6.22
C HIS A 150 1.30 11.78 -6.44
N ALA A 151 2.20 11.31 -5.57
CA ALA A 151 2.71 9.95 -5.62
C ALA A 151 1.59 8.91 -5.48
N ILE A 152 0.65 9.09 -4.54
CA ILE A 152 -0.52 8.20 -4.40
C ILE A 152 -1.31 8.12 -5.70
N ALA A 153 -1.57 9.27 -6.35
CA ALA A 153 -2.31 9.29 -7.61
C ALA A 153 -1.58 8.50 -8.70
N MET A 154 -0.26 8.68 -8.83
CA MET A 154 0.57 7.95 -9.80
C MET A 154 0.59 6.44 -9.52
N PHE A 155 0.85 6.04 -8.29
CA PHE A 155 0.90 4.62 -7.90
C PHE A 155 -0.47 3.94 -8.01
N SER A 156 -1.56 4.66 -7.77
CA SER A 156 -2.92 4.15 -8.00
C SER A 156 -3.15 3.86 -9.49
N VAL A 157 -2.76 4.77 -10.38
CA VAL A 157 -2.84 4.56 -11.83
C VAL A 157 -2.01 3.33 -12.25
N HIS A 158 -0.76 3.23 -11.79
CA HIS A 158 0.10 2.09 -12.11
C HIS A 158 -0.47 0.76 -11.62
N THR A 159 -1.00 0.73 -10.39
CA THR A 159 -1.57 -0.48 -9.80
C THR A 159 -2.83 -0.91 -10.56
N ASN A 160 -3.72 0.04 -10.87
CA ASN A 160 -4.94 -0.24 -11.64
C ASN A 160 -4.60 -0.74 -13.05
N MET A 161 -3.62 -0.11 -13.72
CA MET A 161 -3.17 -0.54 -15.04
C MET A 161 -2.59 -1.97 -15.00
N SER A 162 -1.78 -2.29 -13.99
CA SER A 162 -1.25 -3.65 -13.77
C SER A 162 -2.39 -4.67 -13.60
N VAL A 163 -3.35 -4.37 -12.72
CA VAL A 163 -4.51 -5.25 -12.46
C VAL A 163 -5.37 -5.44 -13.71
N THR A 164 -5.71 -4.36 -14.43
CA THR A 164 -6.51 -4.45 -15.65
C THR A 164 -5.82 -5.26 -16.76
N THR A 165 -4.50 -5.11 -16.90
CA THR A 165 -3.71 -5.88 -17.85
C THR A 165 -3.81 -7.38 -17.53
N LYS A 166 -3.60 -7.74 -16.26
CA LYS A 166 -3.74 -9.14 -15.81
C LYS A 166 -5.12 -9.72 -15.99
N ILE A 167 -6.17 -8.94 -15.69
CA ILE A 167 -7.54 -9.40 -15.91
C ILE A 167 -7.75 -9.69 -17.41
N SER A 168 -7.27 -8.82 -18.29
CA SER A 168 -7.39 -9.01 -19.74
C SER A 168 -6.63 -10.24 -20.23
N GLU A 169 -5.45 -10.52 -19.67
CA GLU A 169 -4.67 -11.73 -19.95
C GLU A 169 -5.39 -12.98 -19.46
N LEU A 170 -5.89 -12.98 -18.23
CA LEU A 170 -6.67 -14.10 -17.67
C LEU A 170 -7.94 -14.38 -18.47
N GLU A 171 -8.65 -13.34 -18.93
CA GLU A 171 -9.84 -13.48 -19.77
C GLU A 171 -9.48 -14.09 -21.14
N LYS A 172 -8.36 -13.66 -21.74
CA LYS A 172 -7.88 -14.22 -23.00
C LYS A 172 -7.50 -15.69 -22.84
N ASP A 173 -6.76 -16.04 -21.79
CA ASP A 173 -6.36 -17.41 -21.48
C ASP A 173 -7.58 -18.31 -21.21
N ALA A 174 -8.56 -17.81 -20.45
CA ALA A 174 -9.79 -18.54 -20.17
C ALA A 174 -10.58 -18.80 -21.46
N LYS A 175 -10.66 -17.80 -22.35
CA LYS A 175 -11.32 -17.94 -23.64
C LYS A 175 -10.62 -18.95 -24.54
N GLN A 176 -9.29 -18.88 -24.63
CA GLN A 176 -8.51 -19.83 -25.43
C GLN A 176 -8.70 -21.27 -24.92
N ARG A 177 -8.58 -21.50 -23.60
CA ARG A 177 -8.81 -22.84 -23.03
C ARG A 177 -10.23 -23.34 -23.26
N HIS A 178 -11.21 -22.44 -23.25
CA HIS A 178 -12.59 -22.80 -23.56
C HIS A 178 -12.74 -23.25 -25.01
N GLU A 179 -12.12 -22.53 -25.96
CA GLU A 179 -12.11 -22.89 -27.38
C GLU A 179 -11.40 -24.24 -27.61
N GLU A 180 -10.24 -24.45 -27.00
CA GLU A 180 -9.50 -25.72 -27.04
C GLU A 180 -10.36 -26.89 -26.49
N LEU A 181 -11.09 -26.66 -25.41
CA LEU A 181 -11.97 -27.67 -24.81
C LEU A 181 -13.17 -28.00 -25.72
N LEU A 182 -13.76 -26.99 -26.37
CA LEU A 182 -14.83 -27.22 -27.35
C LEU A 182 -14.33 -27.98 -28.58
N GLU A 183 -13.13 -27.68 -29.05
CA GLU A 183 -12.50 -28.41 -30.16
C GLU A 183 -12.22 -29.88 -29.79
N LEU A 184 -11.74 -30.14 -28.57
CA LEU A 184 -11.54 -31.49 -28.06
C LEU A 184 -12.86 -32.28 -27.97
N ILE A 185 -13.94 -31.65 -27.49
CA ILE A 185 -15.27 -32.28 -27.45
C ILE A 185 -15.77 -32.59 -28.87
N ALA A 186 -15.59 -31.65 -29.81
CA ALA A 186 -16.01 -31.82 -31.20
C ALA A 186 -15.22 -32.91 -31.92
N THR A 187 -13.93 -33.07 -31.61
CA THR A 187 -13.05 -34.07 -32.24
C THR A 187 -13.14 -35.45 -31.57
N HIS A 188 -13.64 -35.53 -30.33
CA HIS A 188 -13.82 -36.77 -29.58
C HIS A 188 -15.24 -36.91 -28.99
N PRO A 189 -16.28 -37.13 -29.83
CA PRO A 189 -17.68 -37.26 -29.39
C PRO A 189 -17.92 -38.49 -28.48
N GLU A 190 -16.98 -39.42 -28.40
CA GLU A 190 -17.02 -40.56 -27.49
C GLU A 190 -16.84 -40.16 -26.02
N LEU A 191 -16.23 -38.99 -25.75
CA LEU A 191 -16.13 -38.42 -24.39
C LEU A 191 -17.48 -37.87 -23.89
N THR A 192 -18.41 -37.55 -24.80
CA THR A 192 -19.77 -37.12 -24.44
C THR A 192 -20.76 -38.27 -24.30
N ASN A 193 -20.45 -39.45 -24.84
CA ASN A 193 -21.28 -40.65 -24.80
C ASN A 193 -20.78 -41.71 -23.80
N SER A 194 -20.24 -41.28 -22.66
CA SER A 194 -20.13 -42.18 -21.51
C SER A 194 -21.54 -42.43 -20.95
N GLU A 195 -22.20 -43.47 -21.47
CA GLU A 195 -23.32 -44.13 -20.81
C GLU A 195 -22.84 -44.72 -19.46
N HIS A 196 -22.67 -43.86 -18.46
CA HIS A 196 -22.72 -44.30 -17.07
C HIS A 196 -24.19 -44.51 -16.72
N SER A 197 -24.67 -45.73 -16.94
CA SER A 197 -25.74 -46.31 -16.15
C SER A 197 -25.29 -46.34 -14.68
N VAL A 198 -25.42 -45.21 -13.99
CA VAL A 198 -25.33 -45.16 -12.54
C VAL A 198 -26.57 -45.86 -12.02
N SER A 199 -26.41 -47.15 -11.71
CA SER A 199 -27.30 -47.86 -10.81
C SER A 199 -27.46 -47.00 -9.55
N VAL A 200 -28.69 -46.53 -9.31
CA VAL A 200 -29.07 -45.76 -8.12
C VAL A 200 -28.86 -46.63 -6.89
N GLY A 201 -27.64 -46.58 -6.34
CA GLY A 201 -27.26 -47.20 -5.09
C GLY A 201 -27.71 -46.33 -3.92
N ASN A 202 -28.88 -46.64 -3.40
CA ASN A 202 -29.32 -46.52 -2.00
C ASN A 202 -28.70 -45.38 -1.15
N TRP A 203 -29.42 -44.25 -1.02
CA TRP A 203 -29.08 -43.10 -0.16
C TRP A 203 -29.59 -43.23 1.30
N ASP A 204 -29.86 -44.43 1.78
CA ASP A 204 -30.18 -44.64 3.20
C ASP A 204 -28.90 -44.84 3.99
N LEU A 205 -28.30 -43.75 4.48
CA LEU A 205 -27.54 -43.64 5.75
C LEU A 205 -26.67 -42.39 5.74
N ILE A 206 -27.22 -41.24 6.14
CA ILE A 206 -26.59 -40.30 7.09
C ILE A 206 -27.75 -39.51 7.72
N LYS A 207 -28.15 -39.90 8.94
CA LYS A 207 -28.88 -39.01 9.84
C LYS A 207 -27.84 -38.29 10.71
N PRO A 208 -27.84 -36.96 10.77
CA PRO A 208 -26.95 -36.24 11.66
C PRO A 208 -27.46 -36.35 13.11
N ARG A 209 -26.52 -36.57 14.04
CA ARG A 209 -26.69 -36.33 15.48
C ARG A 209 -26.19 -34.93 15.81
#